data_AF-A0A6A5ZQH7-F1
#
_entry.id   AF-A0A6A5ZQH7-F1
#
_cell.length_a   1.000
_cell.length_b   1.000
_cell.length_c   1.000
_cell.angle_alpha   90.00
_cell.angle_beta   90.00
_cell.angle_gamma   90.00
#
_symmetry.space_group_name_H-M   'P 1'
#
loop_
_entity.id
_entity.type
_entity.pdbx_description
1 polymer ?
#
loop_
_entity_poly.entity_id
_entity_poly.type
_entity_poly.pdbx_seq_one_letter_code
_entity_poly.pdbx_strand_id
1 'polypeptide(L)'
;MALSFDGTGYPETPSVAEFRIRVSDCLVGRCLITTTDGYIGVAPKTVRLGDQIAVLAGGYSPVIVRKSFKAIGGHHLIGSCFLQGFMWLEAFLGPLPEHHHYVARQGPGEDYAIF
;
A
#
# COMPACT_ATOMS: atom_id res chain seq x y z
N MET A 1 6.56 -14.29 -16.77
CA MET A 1 5.38 -13.46 -17.08
C MET A 1 5.90 -12.07 -17.41
N ALA A 2 6.01 -11.73 -18.68
CA ALA A 2 6.48 -10.41 -19.11
C ALA A 2 5.28 -9.47 -19.25
N LEU A 3 5.43 -8.22 -18.84
CA LEU A 3 4.43 -7.19 -19.09
C LEU A 3 4.62 -6.70 -20.53
N SER A 4 3.57 -6.81 -21.36
CA SER A 4 3.49 -6.10 -22.64
C SER A 4 3.03 -4.67 -22.36
N PHE A 5 3.75 -3.71 -22.95
CA PHE A 5 3.40 -2.30 -22.88
C PHE A 5 2.75 -1.90 -24.20
N ASP A 6 1.68 -1.10 -24.14
CA ASP A 6 1.23 -0.37 -25.32
C ASP A 6 2.34 0.63 -25.74
N GLY A 7 2.30 1.09 -26.99
CA GLY A 7 3.34 1.97 -27.55
C GLY A 7 3.57 3.31 -26.81
N THR A 8 2.93 3.52 -25.66
CA THR A 8 3.13 4.66 -24.75
C THR A 8 3.98 4.32 -23.52
N GLY A 9 4.44 3.06 -23.38
CA GLY A 9 5.19 2.61 -22.22
C GLY A 9 4.31 2.27 -21.01
N TYR A 10 2.99 2.17 -21.21
CA TYR A 10 2.04 1.72 -20.20
C TYR A 10 1.71 0.24 -20.40
N PRO A 11 1.67 -0.59 -19.34
CA PRO A 11 1.24 -1.96 -19.51
C PRO A 11 -0.17 -1.97 -20.09
N GLU A 12 -0.44 -2.84 -21.07
CA GLU A 12 -1.80 -3.01 -21.58
C GLU A 12 -2.76 -3.19 -20.41
N THR A 13 -3.92 -2.52 -20.46
CA THR A 13 -4.89 -2.59 -19.35
C THR A 13 -5.22 -4.08 -19.13
N PRO A 14 -4.94 -4.64 -17.94
CA PRO A 14 -5.14 -6.05 -17.70
C PRO A 14 -6.62 -6.38 -17.84
N SER A 15 -6.92 -7.54 -18.42
CA SER A 15 -8.28 -8.05 -18.42
C SER A 15 -8.80 -8.19 -16.99
N VAL A 16 -10.13 -8.13 -16.81
CA VAL A 16 -10.75 -8.36 -15.49
C VAL A 16 -10.30 -9.69 -14.88
N ALA A 17 -10.07 -10.71 -15.71
CA ALA A 17 -9.58 -12.01 -15.26
C ALA A 17 -8.16 -11.92 -14.69
N GLU A 18 -7.23 -11.25 -15.38
CA GLU A 18 -5.86 -11.05 -14.91
C GLU A 18 -5.81 -10.18 -13.65
N PHE A 19 -6.61 -9.12 -13.60
CA PHE A 19 -6.75 -8.29 -12.40
C PHE A 19 -7.18 -9.13 -11.20
N ARG A 20 -8.22 -9.97 -11.37
CA ARG A 20 -8.72 -10.84 -10.30
C ARG A 20 -7.65 -11.83 -9.82
N ILE A 21 -6.90 -12.45 -10.74
CA ILE A 21 -5.83 -13.39 -10.38
C ILE A 21 -4.76 -12.67 -9.54
N ARG A 22 -4.27 -11.53 -10.01
CA ARG A 22 -3.23 -10.76 -9.32
C ARG A 22 -3.69 -10.28 -7.94
N VAL A 23 -4.91 -9.76 -7.86
CA VAL A 23 -5.49 -9.34 -6.57
C VAL A 23 -5.63 -10.53 -5.64
N SER A 24 -6.18 -11.66 -6.10
CA SER A 24 -6.28 -12.87 -5.29
C SER A 24 -4.93 -13.33 -4.74
N ASP A 25 -3.88 -13.32 -5.55
CA ASP A 25 -2.52 -13.67 -5.12
C ASP A 25 -1.97 -12.69 -4.07
N CYS A 26 -2.17 -11.38 -4.27
CA CYS A 26 -1.74 -10.35 -3.32
C CYS A 26 -2.53 -10.37 -1.99
N LEU A 27 -3.72 -10.96 -1.97
CA LEU A 27 -4.57 -11.06 -0.78
C LEU A 27 -4.30 -12.32 0.06
N VAL A 28 -3.46 -13.25 -0.39
CA VAL A 28 -3.12 -14.44 0.39
C VAL A 28 -2.52 -14.06 1.75
N GLY A 29 -3.13 -14.55 2.82
CA GLY A 29 -2.70 -14.25 4.20
C GLY A 29 -3.07 -12.85 4.69
N ARG A 30 -3.88 -12.11 3.94
CA ARG A 30 -4.39 -10.79 4.29
C ARG A 30 -5.90 -10.80 4.56
N CYS A 31 -6.39 -9.77 5.21
CA CYS A 31 -7.81 -9.54 5.47
C CYS A 31 -8.19 -8.08 5.16
N LEU A 32 -9.47 -7.88 4.86
CA LEU A 32 -10.07 -6.55 4.76
C LEU A 32 -10.15 -5.93 6.16
N ILE A 33 -9.82 -4.66 6.28
CA ILE A 33 -9.93 -3.88 7.51
C ILE A 33 -10.67 -2.57 7.26
N THR A 34 -11.27 -2.05 8.31
CA THR A 34 -11.76 -0.67 8.39
C THR A 34 -11.16 0.00 9.62
N THR A 35 -10.96 1.31 9.56
CA THR A 35 -10.48 2.11 10.70
C THR A 35 -11.63 2.86 11.36
N THR A 36 -11.42 3.34 12.58
CA THR A 36 -12.39 4.20 13.29
C THR A 36 -12.69 5.50 12.56
N ASP A 37 -11.76 5.95 11.73
CA ASP A 37 -11.87 7.19 10.95
C ASP A 37 -12.53 6.95 9.58
N GLY A 38 -13.02 5.73 9.33
CA GLY A 38 -13.79 5.39 8.12
C GLY A 38 -12.95 4.95 6.92
N TYR A 39 -11.64 4.74 7.08
CA TYR A 39 -10.79 4.25 5.99
C TYR A 39 -10.95 2.75 5.78
N ILE A 40 -10.79 2.31 4.53
CA ILE A 40 -10.81 0.90 4.13
C ILE A 40 -9.43 0.47 3.64
N GLY A 41 -9.04 -0.76 3.96
CA GLY A 41 -7.74 -1.26 3.58
C GLY A 41 -7.60 -2.77 3.67
N VAL A 42 -6.39 -3.24 3.43
CA VAL A 42 -6.01 -4.64 3.47
C VAL A 42 -4.75 -4.79 4.32
N ALA A 43 -4.80 -5.69 5.31
CA ALA A 43 -3.72 -5.89 6.27
C ALA A 43 -3.42 -7.38 6.49
N PRO A 44 -2.31 -7.74 7.17
CA PRO A 44 -2.04 -9.14 7.51
C PRO A 44 -3.17 -9.75 8.35
N LYS A 45 -3.47 -11.05 8.17
CA LYS A 45 -4.53 -11.73 8.94
C LYS A 45 -4.32 -11.76 10.47
N THR A 46 -3.15 -11.34 10.95
CA THR A 46 -2.75 -11.32 12.37
C THR A 46 -3.08 -9.99 13.07
N VAL A 47 -3.67 -9.03 12.35
CA VAL A 47 -4.16 -7.77 12.93
C VAL A 47 -5.27 -8.01 13.95
N ARG A 48 -5.38 -7.08 14.90
CA ARG A 48 -6.34 -7.12 16.00
C ARG A 48 -6.91 -5.72 16.24
N LEU A 49 -8.10 -5.66 16.83
CA LEU A 49 -8.65 -4.40 17.33
C LEU A 49 -7.66 -3.75 18.31
N GLY A 50 -7.45 -2.44 18.18
CA GLY A 50 -6.47 -1.68 18.94
C GLY A 50 -5.07 -1.62 18.31
N ASP A 51 -4.81 -2.38 17.23
CA ASP A 51 -3.65 -2.12 16.38
C ASP A 51 -3.79 -0.74 15.71
N GLN A 52 -2.65 -0.11 15.47
CA GLN A 52 -2.59 1.25 14.91
C GLN A 52 -1.91 1.21 13.55
N ILE A 53 -2.36 2.08 12.65
CA ILE A 53 -1.69 2.34 11.38
C ILE A 53 -0.65 3.42 11.61
N ALA A 54 0.56 3.20 11.09
CA ALA A 54 1.64 4.18 11.11
C ALA A 54 2.26 4.29 9.72
N VAL A 55 2.66 5.50 9.35
CA VAL A 55 3.50 5.72 8.17
C VAL A 55 4.89 6.08 8.66
N LEU A 56 5.87 5.28 8.23
CA LEU A 56 7.27 5.49 8.62
C LEU A 56 7.90 6.48 7.65
N ALA A 57 8.64 7.46 8.16
CA ALA A 57 9.42 8.36 7.32
C ALA A 57 10.43 7.55 6.50
N GLY A 58 10.43 7.74 5.18
CA GLY A 58 11.23 6.94 4.23
C GLY A 58 10.65 5.56 3.90
N GLY A 59 9.51 5.18 4.48
CA GLY A 59 8.75 3.99 4.11
C GLY A 59 7.90 4.22 2.86
N TYR A 60 7.75 3.19 2.03
CA TYR A 60 6.96 3.24 0.79
C TYR A 60 5.50 2.80 0.97
N SER A 61 5.13 2.28 2.15
CA SER A 61 3.79 1.77 2.45
C SER A 61 3.49 1.93 3.95
N PRO A 62 2.22 2.19 4.33
CA PRO A 62 1.80 2.20 5.72
C PRO A 62 1.99 0.81 6.36
N VAL A 63 2.27 0.81 7.66
CA VAL A 63 2.46 -0.40 8.45
C VAL A 63 1.46 -0.46 9.60
N ILE A 64 1.16 -1.68 10.02
CA ILE A 64 0.40 -1.94 11.24
C ILE A 64 1.38 -2.14 12.39
N VAL A 65 1.17 -1.40 13.47
CA VAL A 65 1.93 -1.48 14.71
C VAL A 65 1.04 -1.81 15.90
N ARG A 66 1.60 -2.50 16.87
CA ARG A 66 0.92 -2.84 18.14
C ARG A 66 1.79 -2.37 19.29
N LYS A 67 1.18 -1.69 20.29
CA LYS A 67 1.89 -1.28 21.50
C LYS A 67 2.63 -2.47 22.13
N SER A 68 3.88 -2.26 22.51
CA SER A 68 4.72 -3.25 23.19
C SER A 68 4.98 -2.83 24.62
N PHE A 69 4.98 -3.81 25.53
CA PHE A 69 5.35 -3.62 26.92
C PHE A 69 6.84 -3.92 27.18
N LYS A 70 7.60 -4.29 26.15
CA LYS A 70 9.03 -4.62 26.28
C LYS A 70 9.93 -3.39 26.44
N ALA A 71 9.47 -2.23 25.98
CA ALA A 71 10.18 -0.96 26.11
C ALA A 71 9.17 0.18 26.19
N ILE A 72 9.50 1.24 26.93
CA ILE A 72 8.68 2.45 27.01
C ILE A 72 8.60 3.08 25.61
N GLY A 73 7.38 3.34 25.13
CA GLY A 73 7.14 3.84 23.77
C GLY A 73 7.37 2.82 22.65
N GLY A 74 7.68 1.57 22.99
CA GLY A 74 7.95 0.51 22.03
C GLY A 74 6.70 0.01 21.32
N HIS A 75 6.86 -0.38 20.06
CA HIS A 75 5.82 -1.00 19.26
C HIS A 75 6.36 -2.25 18.57
N HIS A 76 5.52 -3.27 18.43
CA HIS A 76 5.77 -4.40 17.55
C HIS A 76 5.27 -4.07 16.15
N LEU A 77 6.12 -4.30 15.15
CA LEU A 77 5.71 -4.27 13.76
C LEU A 77 4.92 -5.53 13.44
N ILE A 78 3.66 -5.38 13.03
CA ILE A 78 2.78 -6.49 12.64
C ILE A 78 2.95 -6.80 11.14
N GLY A 79 3.10 -5.77 10.31
CA GLY A 79 3.39 -5.92 8.88
C GLY A 79 2.91 -4.73 8.04
N SER A 80 3.16 -4.76 6.73
CA SER A 80 2.70 -3.72 5.79
C SER A 80 1.21 -3.86 5.49
N CYS A 81 0.56 -2.73 5.19
CA CYS A 81 -0.83 -2.68 4.78
C CYS A 81 -1.02 -1.81 3.54
N PHE A 82 -2.12 -2.06 2.84
CA PHE A 82 -2.71 -1.10 1.92
C PHE A 82 -3.81 -0.38 2.67
N LEU A 83 -3.84 0.95 2.62
CA LEU A 83 -4.94 1.75 3.13
C LEU A 83 -5.25 2.83 2.12
N GLN A 84 -6.51 2.90 1.69
CA GLN A 84 -6.94 3.85 0.67
C GLN A 84 -6.68 5.29 1.15
N GLY A 85 -6.01 6.10 0.32
CA GLY A 85 -5.67 7.49 0.62
C GLY A 85 -4.49 7.70 1.58
N PHE A 86 -3.75 6.64 1.90
CA PHE A 86 -2.57 6.67 2.78
C PHE A 86 -1.32 6.07 2.09
N MET A 87 -1.45 5.71 0.82
CA MET A 87 -0.33 5.23 0.04
C MET A 87 0.47 6.44 -0.46
N TRP A 88 1.67 6.22 -1.00
CA TRP A 88 2.37 7.26 -1.78
C TRP A 88 2.57 8.62 -1.08
N LEU A 89 2.87 8.61 0.23
CA LEU A 89 3.06 9.80 1.08
C LEU A 89 1.81 10.67 1.30
N GLU A 90 0.63 10.25 0.85
CA GLU A 90 -0.63 10.97 1.07
C GLU A 90 -0.90 11.22 2.56
N ALA A 91 -0.48 10.29 3.42
CA ALA A 91 -0.59 10.44 4.88
C ALA A 91 0.22 11.61 5.45
N PHE A 92 1.28 12.05 4.75
CA PHE A 92 2.12 13.18 5.17
C PHE A 92 1.78 14.47 4.41
N LEU A 93 1.53 14.35 3.10
CA LEU A 93 1.38 15.50 2.19
C LEU A 93 -0.07 15.86 1.91
N GLY A 94 -1.01 15.01 2.30
CA GLY A 94 -2.41 15.09 1.89
C GLY A 94 -2.64 14.47 0.50
N PRO A 95 -3.87 14.59 -0.03
CA PRO A 95 -4.20 14.07 -1.34
C PRO A 95 -3.34 14.75 -2.42
N LEU A 96 -2.99 13.97 -3.45
CA LEU A 96 -2.36 14.52 -4.65
C LEU A 96 -3.27 15.60 -5.27
N PRO A 97 -2.71 16.74 -5.71
CA PRO A 97 -3.50 17.74 -6.42
C PRO A 97 -4.13 17.16 -7.69
N GLU A 98 -5.25 17.73 -8.12
CA GLU A 98 -5.92 17.29 -9.35
C GLU A 98 -4.96 17.28 -10.53
N HIS A 99 -5.12 16.31 -11.43
CA HIS A 99 -4.29 16.10 -12.62
C HIS A 99 -2.83 15.71 -12.37
N HIS A 100 -2.47 15.33 -11.13
CA HIS A 100 -1.15 14.78 -10.81
C HIS A 100 -1.24 13.28 -10.60
N HIS A 101 -0.18 12.57 -10.96
CA HIS A 101 -0.03 11.15 -10.70
C HIS A 101 1.31 10.89 -10.02
N TYR A 102 1.32 9.88 -9.15
CA TYR A 102 2.55 9.42 -8.52
C TYR A 102 3.42 8.69 -9.56
N VAL A 103 4.70 9.03 -9.62
CA VAL A 103 5.70 8.34 -10.45
C VAL A 103 6.73 7.71 -9.53
N ALA A 104 6.83 6.39 -9.55
CA ALA A 104 7.84 5.68 -8.77
C ALA A 104 9.16 5.71 -9.51
N ARG A 105 10.14 6.45 -9.00
CA ARG A 105 11.49 6.40 -9.55
C ARG A 105 12.22 5.15 -9.03
N GLN A 106 12.39 4.14 -9.87
CA GLN A 106 13.19 2.95 -9.58
C GLN A 106 14.60 3.12 -10.14
N GLY A 107 15.55 3.68 -9.38
CA GLY A 107 16.97 3.73 -9.76
C GLY A 107 17.27 4.54 -11.04
N PRO A 108 18.54 4.57 -11.51
CA PRO A 108 18.91 5.40 -12.65
C PRO A 108 18.50 4.70 -13.96
N GLY A 109 17.37 5.10 -14.54
CA GLY A 109 17.16 4.89 -15.98
C GLY A 109 15.73 4.79 -16.49
N GLU A 110 14.73 4.39 -15.70
CA GLU A 110 13.38 4.22 -16.23
C GLU A 110 12.33 4.60 -15.18
N ASP A 111 11.60 5.69 -15.46
CA ASP A 111 10.46 6.14 -14.67
C ASP A 111 9.24 5.29 -15.06
N TYR A 112 8.74 4.48 -14.13
CA TYR A 112 7.46 3.77 -14.30
C TYR A 112 6.44 4.34 -13.31
N ALA A 113 5.30 4.79 -13.83
CA ALA A 113 4.13 5.06 -13.01
C ALA A 113 3.59 3.71 -12.49
N ILE A 114 3.49 3.55 -11.17
CA ILE A 114 2.89 2.37 -10.53
C ILE A 114 1.49 2.77 -10.07
N PHE A 115 0.47 2.08 -10.57
CA PHE A 115 -0.89 2.10 -10.03
C PHE A 115 -1.08 0.94 -9.05
#